data_AF-A0A067DZC7-F1
#
_entry.id   AF-A0A067DZC7-F1
#
_cell.length_a   1.000
_cell.length_b   1.000
_cell.length_c   1.000
_cell.angle_alpha   90.00
_cell.angle_beta   90.00
_cell.angle_gamma   90.00
#
_symmetry.space_group_name_H-M   'P 1'
#
loop_
_entity.id
_entity.type
_entity.pdbx_description
1 polymer ?
#
loop_
_entity_poly.entity_id
_entity_poly.type
_entity_poly.pdbx_seq_one_letter_code
_entity_poly.pdbx_strand_id
1 'polypeptide(L)'
;MDIYDTSRTTTQIVTDYHRAKEVQAFDDTKAGVKGLVDAGIVNIPRIFIRPPEELVEELTSHQTNFQVPVIDLDGVRGNKLEEIVDQVRAAAETWGFFQVVNHGIPLNVLEEMIEGIRKFNEQDVELKKEFYTRDRTRNVRFNSNFDLHYSRTANWRDTLTISALASTDLDPNEYPEVCRDAVREYIKNVTKLAET
;
A
#
# COMPACT_ATOMS: atom_id res chain seq x y z
N MET A 1 -37.24 -9.67 -40.69
CA MET A 1 -35.93 -10.33 -40.64
C MET A 1 -34.93 -9.28 -41.06
N ASP A 2 -34.34 -8.57 -40.10
CA ASP A 2 -33.18 -7.70 -40.31
C ASP A 2 -32.40 -7.70 -39.00
N ILE A 3 -31.37 -8.54 -38.97
CA ILE A 3 -30.44 -8.69 -37.85
C ILE A 3 -29.40 -7.59 -38.04
N TYR A 4 -29.63 -6.43 -37.42
CA TYR A 4 -28.61 -5.38 -37.36
C TYR A 4 -27.50 -5.81 -36.41
N ASP A 5 -26.43 -6.28 -37.07
CA ASP A 5 -25.04 -6.37 -36.65
C ASP A 5 -24.66 -5.61 -35.36
N THR A 6 -24.87 -6.27 -34.22
CA THR A 6 -24.38 -5.87 -32.90
C THR A 6 -22.87 -6.07 -32.73
N SER A 7 -22.17 -6.63 -33.72
CA SER A 7 -20.72 -6.89 -33.65
C SER A 7 -19.88 -5.65 -34.01
N ARG A 8 -20.41 -4.77 -34.87
CA ARG A 8 -19.74 -3.53 -35.28
C ARG A 8 -19.64 -2.49 -34.17
N THR A 9 -20.64 -2.39 -33.30
CA THR A 9 -20.69 -1.36 -32.24
C THR A 9 -19.69 -1.64 -31.12
N THR A 10 -19.47 -2.90 -30.75
CA THR A 10 -18.50 -3.29 -29.71
C THR A 10 -17.06 -3.06 -30.15
N THR A 11 -16.78 -3.20 -31.45
CA THR A 11 -15.42 -3.07 -32.00
C THR A 11 -14.96 -1.61 -32.09
N GLN A 12 -15.89 -0.64 -32.16
CA GLN A 12 -15.60 0.79 -32.28
C GLN A 12 -15.36 1.49 -30.93
N ILE A 13 -15.85 0.93 -29.81
CA ILE A 13 -15.65 1.51 -28.45
C ILE A 13 -14.23 1.20 -27.91
N VAL A 14 -13.52 0.24 -28.51
CA VAL A 14 -12.16 -0.14 -28.10
C VAL A 14 -11.11 0.85 -28.64
N THR A 15 -11.42 1.63 -29.68
CA THR A 15 -10.41 2.39 -30.44
C THR A 15 -10.09 3.81 -29.94
N ASP A 16 -10.83 4.38 -28.98
CA ASP A 16 -10.57 5.73 -28.44
C ASP A 16 -10.15 5.73 -26.95
N TYR A 17 -9.77 4.56 -26.42
CA TYR A 17 -9.27 4.47 -25.06
C TYR A 17 -7.81 4.95 -24.99
N HIS A 18 -7.63 6.21 -24.57
CA HIS A 18 -6.33 6.77 -24.28
C HIS A 18 -6.03 6.66 -22.78
N ARG A 19 -5.44 5.52 -22.35
CA ARG A 19 -4.99 5.30 -20.97
C ARG A 19 -4.26 6.51 -20.39
N ALA A 20 -3.34 7.12 -21.15
CA ALA A 20 -2.57 8.27 -20.70
C ALA A 20 -3.46 9.47 -20.30
N LYS A 21 -4.57 9.71 -21.01
CA LYS A 21 -5.52 10.78 -20.65
C LYS A 21 -6.29 10.45 -19.38
N GLU A 22 -6.72 9.19 -19.21
CA GLU A 22 -7.43 8.76 -18.00
C GLU A 22 -6.51 8.78 -16.78
N VAL A 23 -5.26 8.31 -16.93
CA VAL A 23 -4.21 8.41 -15.91
C VAL A 23 -3.98 9.87 -15.52
N GLN A 24 -3.79 10.76 -16.50
CA GLN A 24 -3.57 12.18 -16.23
C GLN A 24 -4.75 12.81 -15.51
N ALA A 25 -5.98 12.56 -15.97
CA ALA A 25 -7.19 13.08 -15.35
C ALA A 25 -7.35 12.60 -13.89
N PHE A 26 -7.06 11.32 -13.62
CA PHE A 26 -7.05 10.78 -12.27
C PHE A 26 -5.96 11.43 -11.40
N ASP A 27 -4.74 11.56 -11.93
CA ASP A 27 -3.58 12.14 -11.23
C ASP A 27 -3.81 13.62 -10.87
N ASP A 28 -4.39 14.38 -11.80
CA ASP A 28 -4.69 15.80 -11.64
C ASP A 28 -5.71 16.08 -10.52
N THR A 29 -6.57 15.10 -10.20
CA THR A 29 -7.48 15.23 -9.06
C THR A 29 -6.74 15.34 -7.74
N LYS A 30 -5.55 14.71 -7.63
CA LYS A 30 -4.78 14.54 -6.39
C LYS A 30 -5.58 13.97 -5.21
N ALA A 31 -6.76 13.41 -5.48
CA ALA A 31 -7.70 12.92 -4.48
C ALA A 31 -7.49 11.43 -4.16
N GLY A 32 -6.78 10.74 -5.06
CA GLY A 32 -6.50 9.33 -4.99
C GLY A 32 -7.75 8.45 -5.16
N VAL A 33 -7.57 7.15 -4.90
CA VAL A 33 -8.63 6.14 -4.99
C VAL A 33 -9.73 6.42 -3.98
N LYS A 34 -9.40 6.87 -2.77
CA LYS A 34 -10.39 7.28 -1.76
C LYS A 34 -11.31 8.38 -2.29
N GLY A 35 -10.78 9.36 -3.02
CA GLY A 35 -11.59 10.40 -3.66
C GLY A 35 -12.61 9.86 -4.67
N LEU A 36 -12.26 8.79 -5.41
CA LEU A 36 -13.21 8.10 -6.29
C LEU A 36 -14.32 7.41 -5.49
N VAL A 37 -13.95 6.71 -4.42
CA VAL A 37 -14.91 6.02 -3.52
C VAL A 37 -15.88 7.03 -2.91
N ASP A 38 -15.37 8.14 -2.38
CA ASP A 38 -16.17 9.19 -1.74
C ASP A 38 -17.10 9.91 -2.72
N ALA A 39 -16.71 10.01 -3.99
CA ALA A 39 -17.57 10.52 -5.07
C ALA A 39 -18.70 9.55 -5.47
N GLY A 40 -18.74 8.34 -4.90
CA GLY A 40 -19.79 7.36 -5.15
C GLY A 40 -19.77 6.80 -6.57
N ILE A 41 -18.58 6.63 -7.16
CA ILE A 41 -18.47 6.08 -8.51
C ILE A 41 -19.14 4.69 -8.59
N VAL A 42 -19.87 4.47 -9.68
CA VAL A 42 -20.56 3.18 -9.93
C VAL A 42 -19.74 2.24 -10.83
N ASN A 43 -18.80 2.79 -11.60
CA ASN A 43 -17.94 2.04 -12.51
C ASN A 43 -16.48 2.32 -12.18
N ILE A 44 -15.69 1.27 -11.98
CA ILE A 44 -14.25 1.39 -11.75
C ILE A 44 -13.57 1.91 -13.04
N PRO A 45 -12.74 2.97 -12.95
CA PRO A 45 -11.98 3.48 -14.09
C PRO A 45 -11.11 2.40 -14.74
N ARG A 46 -10.98 2.43 -16.07
CA ARG A 46 -10.30 1.35 -16.80
C ARG A 46 -8.84 1.24 -16.42
N ILE A 47 -8.23 2.31 -15.93
CA ILE A 47 -6.84 2.27 -15.46
C ILE A 47 -6.57 1.27 -14.32
N PHE A 48 -7.60 0.86 -13.57
CA PHE A 48 -7.50 -0.09 -12.44
C PHE A 48 -7.95 -1.51 -12.77
N ILE A 49 -8.49 -1.74 -13.97
CA ILE A 49 -9.01 -3.06 -14.36
C ILE A 49 -7.87 -3.90 -14.90
N ARG A 50 -7.47 -4.93 -14.16
CA ARG A 50 -6.46 -5.90 -14.61
C ARG A 50 -7.02 -6.70 -15.81
N PRO A 51 -6.26 -6.81 -16.91
CA PRO A 51 -6.65 -7.63 -18.05
C PRO A 51 -6.63 -9.12 -17.69
N PRO A 52 -7.42 -9.97 -18.36
CA PRO A 52 -7.54 -11.39 -18.02
C PRO A 52 -6.19 -12.11 -17.98
N GLU A 53 -5.25 -11.76 -18.87
CA GLU A 53 -3.91 -12.36 -18.91
C GLU A 53 -3.11 -12.16 -17.62
N GLU A 54 -3.30 -11.05 -16.90
CA GLU A 54 -2.67 -10.79 -15.59
C GLU A 54 -3.32 -11.59 -14.45
N LEU A 55 -4.52 -12.15 -14.68
CA LEU A 55 -5.29 -12.86 -13.66
C LEU A 55 -5.19 -14.39 -13.79
N VAL A 56 -4.65 -14.90 -14.89
CA VAL A 56 -4.69 -16.34 -15.21
C VAL A 56 -4.08 -17.18 -14.10
N GLU A 57 -2.89 -16.80 -13.60
CA GLU A 57 -2.20 -17.54 -12.54
C GLU A 57 -3.00 -17.53 -11.23
N GLU A 58 -3.53 -16.37 -10.82
CA GLU A 58 -4.34 -16.25 -9.59
C GLU A 58 -5.60 -17.10 -9.67
N LEU A 59 -6.31 -17.05 -10.82
CA LEU A 59 -7.57 -17.76 -11.04
C LEU A 59 -7.40 -19.27 -11.20
N THR A 60 -6.21 -19.73 -11.62
CA THR A 60 -5.90 -21.15 -11.80
C THR A 60 -5.14 -21.73 -10.61
N SER A 61 -4.62 -20.90 -9.71
CA SER A 61 -4.00 -21.36 -8.47
C SER A 61 -5.03 -22.07 -7.59
N HIS A 62 -4.74 -23.31 -7.21
CA HIS A 62 -5.51 -24.01 -6.20
C HIS A 62 -5.10 -23.52 -4.82
N GLN A 63 -6.08 -23.30 -3.94
CA GLN A 63 -5.80 -23.02 -2.53
C GLN A 63 -4.98 -24.18 -1.96
N THR A 64 -3.73 -23.87 -1.68
CA THR A 64 -2.79 -24.76 -1.02
C THR A 64 -2.75 -24.36 0.44
N ASN A 65 -2.77 -25.34 1.35
CA ASN A 65 -2.73 -25.10 2.80
C ASN A 65 -1.31 -24.73 3.25
N PHE A 66 -0.73 -23.70 2.66
CA PHE A 66 0.55 -23.16 3.09
C PHE A 66 0.33 -22.29 4.32
N GLN A 67 1.01 -22.63 5.41
CA GLN A 67 1.06 -21.79 6.61
C GLN A 67 2.38 -21.04 6.61
N VAL A 68 2.29 -19.71 6.59
CA VAL A 68 3.45 -18.82 6.71
C VAL A 68 4.12 -19.07 8.06
N PRO A 69 5.46 -19.19 8.13
CA PRO A 69 6.16 -19.37 9.39
C PRO A 69 5.84 -18.24 10.37
N VAL A 70 5.61 -18.60 11.63
CA VAL A 70 5.42 -17.66 12.75
C VAL A 70 6.55 -17.89 13.73
N ILE A 71 7.34 -16.85 14.01
CA ILE A 71 8.49 -16.90 14.90
C ILE A 71 8.17 -16.13 16.18
N ASP A 72 8.33 -16.80 17.31
CA ASP A 72 8.18 -16.19 18.64
C ASP A 72 9.50 -15.57 19.08
N LEU A 73 9.50 -14.24 19.27
CA LEU A 73 10.69 -13.49 19.70
C LEU A 73 10.85 -13.42 21.23
N ASP A 74 9.97 -14.07 22.00
CA ASP A 74 10.13 -14.14 23.45
C ASP A 74 11.43 -14.86 23.84
N GLY A 75 12.26 -14.21 24.65
CA GLY A 75 13.59 -14.72 25.03
C GLY A 75 14.71 -14.49 24.00
N VAL A 76 14.48 -13.72 22.93
CA VAL A 76 15.52 -13.38 21.92
C VAL A 76 16.71 -12.64 22.53
N ARG A 77 16.49 -11.81 23.56
CA ARG A 77 17.56 -11.12 24.30
C ARG A 77 18.14 -11.93 25.46
N GLY A 78 17.86 -13.24 25.49
CA GLY A 78 18.19 -14.11 26.61
C GLY A 78 18.54 -15.51 26.12
N ASN A 79 17.84 -16.51 26.65
CA ASN A 79 18.21 -17.92 26.54
C ASN A 79 17.79 -18.61 25.23
N LYS A 80 17.04 -17.95 24.34
CA LYS A 80 16.52 -18.55 23.11
C LYS A 80 17.14 -17.99 21.82
N LEU A 81 18.17 -17.16 21.92
CA LEU A 81 18.75 -16.45 20.77
C LEU A 81 19.15 -17.41 19.62
N GLU A 82 19.88 -18.49 19.92
CA GLU A 82 20.34 -19.43 18.90
C GLU A 82 19.18 -20.12 18.17
N GLU A 83 18.17 -20.57 18.91
CA GLU A 83 16.97 -21.21 18.35
C GLU A 83 16.19 -20.24 17.44
N ILE A 84 16.00 -19.00 17.88
CA ILE A 84 15.27 -17.98 17.11
C ILE A 84 16.05 -17.61 15.85
N VAL A 85 17.37 -17.47 15.93
CA VAL A 85 18.22 -17.19 14.76
C VAL A 85 18.12 -18.30 13.72
N ASP A 86 18.11 -19.57 14.15
CA ASP A 86 17.95 -20.70 13.23
C ASP A 86 16.56 -20.75 12.59
N GLN A 87 15.49 -20.43 13.35
CA GLN A 87 14.13 -20.29 12.80
C GLN A 87 14.05 -19.17 11.75
N VAL A 88 14.63 -18.01 12.04
CA VAL A 88 14.68 -16.87 11.11
C VAL A 88 15.44 -17.24 9.84
N ARG A 89 16.61 -17.87 9.96
CA ARG A 89 17.40 -18.34 8.81
C ARG A 89 16.59 -19.29 7.95
N ALA A 90 16.00 -20.33 8.55
CA ALA A 90 15.23 -21.33 7.83
C ALA A 90 14.02 -20.73 7.11
N ALA A 91 13.29 -19.83 7.76
CA ALA A 91 12.14 -19.15 7.17
C ALA A 91 12.56 -18.21 6.04
N ALA A 92 13.63 -17.44 6.21
CA ALA A 92 14.15 -16.55 5.17
C ALA A 92 14.64 -17.32 3.93
N GLU A 93 15.35 -18.44 4.11
CA GLU A 93 15.87 -19.27 3.00
C GLU A 93 14.76 -20.01 2.26
N THR A 94 13.74 -20.50 2.96
CA THR A 94 12.69 -21.35 2.39
C THR A 94 11.51 -20.54 1.85
N TRP A 95 11.09 -19.51 2.58
CA TRP A 95 9.88 -18.72 2.28
C TRP A 95 10.19 -17.32 1.78
N GLY A 96 11.30 -16.72 2.19
CA GLY A 96 11.61 -15.31 1.93
C GLY A 96 10.80 -14.32 2.78
N PHE A 97 9.88 -14.80 3.62
CA PHE A 97 9.09 -14.00 4.55
C PHE A 97 8.55 -14.86 5.71
N PHE A 98 8.24 -14.21 6.84
CA PHE A 98 7.67 -14.83 8.04
C PHE A 98 6.93 -13.78 8.87
N GLN A 99 6.12 -14.24 9.81
CA GLN A 99 5.49 -13.40 10.83
C GLN A 99 6.29 -13.48 12.13
N VAL A 100 6.26 -12.42 12.93
CA VAL A 100 6.84 -12.41 14.27
C VAL A 100 5.76 -12.12 15.31
N VAL A 101 5.84 -12.80 16.46
CA VAL A 101 5.00 -12.56 17.65
C VAL A 101 5.89 -12.31 18.86
N ASN A 102 5.32 -11.75 19.93
CA ASN A 102 6.08 -11.33 21.12
C ASN A 102 7.29 -10.44 20.79
N HIS A 103 7.16 -9.62 19.75
CA HIS A 103 8.19 -8.75 19.20
C HIS A 103 8.50 -7.51 20.07
N GLY A 104 7.88 -7.39 21.25
CA GLY A 104 8.17 -6.33 22.22
C GLY A 104 7.61 -4.94 21.89
N ILE A 105 6.92 -4.76 20.76
CA ILE A 105 6.22 -3.50 20.44
C ILE A 105 4.91 -3.47 21.24
N PRO A 106 4.65 -2.43 22.05
CA PRO A 106 3.40 -2.32 22.81
C PRO A 106 2.17 -2.32 21.88
N LEU A 107 1.11 -3.03 22.27
CA LEU A 107 -0.11 -3.16 21.45
C LEU A 107 -0.74 -1.79 21.13
N ASN A 108 -0.75 -0.87 22.10
CA ASN A 108 -1.31 0.47 21.89
C ASN A 108 -0.56 1.26 20.80
N VAL A 109 0.75 1.05 20.62
CA VAL A 109 1.52 1.70 19.55
C VAL A 109 1.06 1.21 18.17
N LEU A 110 0.73 -0.08 18.05
CA LEU A 110 0.18 -0.65 16.81
C LEU A 110 -1.23 -0.09 16.52
N GLU A 111 -2.09 -0.06 17.54
CA GLU A 111 -3.45 0.45 17.44
C GLU A 111 -3.50 1.94 17.09
N GLU A 112 -2.69 2.76 17.77
CA GLU A 112 -2.56 4.20 17.52
C GLU A 112 -2.03 4.47 16.11
N MET A 113 -1.09 3.67 15.60
CA MET A 113 -0.59 3.80 14.23
C MET A 113 -1.68 3.51 13.19
N ILE A 114 -2.44 2.41 13.37
CA ILE A 114 -3.56 2.07 12.50
C ILE A 114 -4.61 3.19 12.50
N GLU A 115 -4.97 3.68 13.69
CA GLU A 115 -5.96 4.76 13.83
C GLU A 115 -5.45 6.08 13.26
N GLY A 116 -4.17 6.42 13.45
CA GLY A 116 -3.55 7.62 12.89
C GLY A 116 -3.61 7.64 11.36
N ILE A 117 -3.22 6.54 10.71
CA ILE A 117 -3.29 6.44 9.24
C ILE A 117 -4.73 6.40 8.74
N ARG A 118 -5.66 5.79 9.47
CA ARG A 118 -7.08 5.87 9.16
C ARG A 118 -7.57 7.31 9.19
N LYS A 119 -7.29 8.05 10.27
CA LYS A 119 -7.63 9.47 10.41
C LYS A 119 -7.07 10.29 9.25
N PHE A 120 -5.81 10.08 8.88
CA PHE A 120 -5.21 10.74 7.71
C PHE A 120 -6.01 10.49 6.43
N ASN A 121 -6.36 9.24 6.12
CA ASN A 121 -7.09 8.92 4.89
C ASN A 121 -8.55 9.42 4.89
N GLU A 122 -9.17 9.56 6.05
CA GLU A 122 -10.52 10.10 6.22
C GLU A 122 -10.58 11.63 6.33
N GLN A 123 -9.42 12.33 6.30
CA GLN A 123 -9.42 13.79 6.24
C GLN A 123 -10.05 14.31 4.95
N ASP A 124 -10.47 15.58 5.01
CA ASP A 124 -10.82 16.35 3.83
C ASP A 124 -9.72 16.25 2.75
N VAL A 125 -10.16 16.15 1.50
CA VAL A 125 -9.26 15.93 0.37
C VAL A 125 -8.26 17.07 0.20
N GLU A 126 -8.62 18.31 0.52
CA GLU A 126 -7.73 19.47 0.40
C GLU A 126 -6.56 19.37 1.39
N LEU A 127 -6.78 18.87 2.60
CA LEU A 127 -5.71 18.64 3.59
C LEU A 127 -4.74 17.54 3.12
N LYS A 128 -5.26 16.48 2.50
CA LYS A 128 -4.42 15.40 1.95
C LYS A 128 -3.61 15.86 0.74
N LYS A 129 -4.15 16.78 -0.07
CA LYS A 129 -3.48 17.33 -1.26
C LYS A 129 -2.19 18.07 -0.95
N GLU A 130 -2.03 18.62 0.26
CA GLU A 130 -0.78 19.25 0.72
C GLU A 130 0.41 18.28 0.71
N PHE A 131 0.14 17.01 0.97
CA PHE A 131 1.12 15.93 0.93
C PHE A 131 1.20 15.27 -0.45
N TYR A 132 0.30 15.60 -1.38
CA TYR A 132 0.25 14.95 -2.67
C TYR A 132 1.47 15.30 -3.53
N THR A 133 2.27 14.30 -3.85
CA THR A 133 3.44 14.50 -4.71
C THR A 133 3.91 13.20 -5.37
N ARG A 134 4.48 13.35 -6.56
CA ARG A 134 5.26 12.31 -7.24
C ARG A 134 6.77 12.53 -7.12
N ASP A 135 7.20 13.64 -6.52
CA ASP A 135 8.59 13.92 -6.23
C ASP A 135 9.12 12.97 -5.14
N ARG A 136 10.08 12.13 -5.53
CA ARG A 136 10.67 11.11 -4.67
C ARG A 136 11.68 11.67 -3.67
N THR A 137 12.10 12.92 -3.83
CA THR A 137 13.00 13.60 -2.89
C THR A 137 12.28 14.06 -1.62
N ARG A 138 10.94 14.17 -1.66
CA ARG A 138 10.14 14.50 -0.47
C ARG A 138 10.09 13.33 0.51
N ASN A 139 10.33 13.64 1.78
CA ASN A 139 10.32 12.69 2.89
C ASN A 139 8.92 12.21 3.24
N VAL A 140 7.94 13.11 3.21
CA VAL A 140 6.53 12.81 3.40
C VAL A 140 5.81 13.03 2.08
N ARG A 141 5.13 11.98 1.60
CA ARG A 141 4.43 11.99 0.32
C ARG A 141 3.17 11.14 0.37
N PHE A 142 2.09 11.70 -0.15
CA PHE A 142 0.86 10.99 -0.44
C PHE A 142 0.73 10.83 -1.95
N ASN A 143 0.41 9.64 -2.43
CA ASN A 143 0.02 9.43 -3.83
C ASN A 143 -0.70 8.08 -4.00
N SER A 144 -1.32 7.91 -5.16
CA SER A 144 -1.81 6.63 -5.63
C SER A 144 -0.84 6.10 -6.66
N ASN A 145 -0.33 4.89 -6.42
CA ASN A 145 0.61 4.15 -7.28
C ASN A 145 1.94 4.90 -7.54
N PHE A 146 3.05 4.31 -7.10
CA PHE A 146 4.38 4.89 -7.29
C PHE A 146 4.84 4.92 -8.76
N ASP A 147 4.23 4.07 -9.59
CA ASP A 147 4.51 3.79 -10.99
C ASP A 147 3.30 4.07 -11.89
N LEU A 148 2.33 4.89 -11.43
CA LEU A 148 1.04 5.13 -12.11
C LEU A 148 1.16 5.35 -13.64
N HIS A 149 2.12 6.18 -14.05
CA HIS A 149 2.32 6.58 -15.45
C HIS A 149 3.04 5.52 -16.31
N TYR A 150 3.65 4.52 -15.69
CA TYR A 150 4.47 3.50 -16.36
C TYR A 150 3.84 2.11 -16.30
N SER A 151 3.06 1.83 -15.24
CA SER A 151 2.40 0.54 -15.09
C SER A 151 1.31 0.34 -16.14
N ARG A 152 1.15 -0.90 -16.59
CA ARG A 152 0.04 -1.35 -17.44
C ARG A 152 -1.31 -1.21 -16.73
N THR A 153 -1.33 -1.49 -15.42
CA THR A 153 -2.54 -1.43 -14.57
C THR A 153 -2.21 -0.72 -13.25
N ALA A 154 -3.04 0.24 -12.86
CA ALA A 154 -2.94 0.88 -11.55
C ALA A 154 -3.56 -0.02 -10.46
N ASN A 155 -3.00 0.01 -9.26
CA ASN A 155 -3.59 -0.62 -8.08
C ASN A 155 -4.71 0.24 -7.51
N TRP A 156 -5.76 -0.40 -6.99
CA TRP A 156 -6.82 0.23 -6.22
C TRP A 156 -6.34 0.56 -4.80
N ARG A 157 -5.38 1.49 -4.68
CA ARG A 157 -4.68 1.81 -3.44
C ARG A 157 -4.16 3.25 -3.42
N ASP A 158 -4.26 3.88 -2.25
CA ASP A 158 -3.55 5.09 -1.88
C ASP A 158 -2.44 4.79 -0.87
N THR A 159 -1.35 5.57 -0.91
CA THR A 159 -0.18 5.37 -0.06
C THR A 159 0.28 6.70 0.53
N LEU A 160 0.36 6.76 1.85
CA LEU A 160 1.19 7.74 2.57
C LEU A 160 2.56 7.10 2.81
N THR A 161 3.62 7.67 2.25
CA THR A 161 5.01 7.27 2.52
C THR A 161 5.67 8.31 3.39
N ILE A 162 6.30 7.85 4.47
CA ILE A 162 7.12 8.66 5.38
C ILE A 162 8.49 7.99 5.45
N SER A 163 9.52 8.68 4.99
CA SER A 163 10.87 8.13 4.91
C SER A 163 11.51 8.03 6.29
N ALA A 164 11.69 6.80 6.79
CA ALA A 164 12.36 6.53 8.07
C ALA A 164 13.88 6.76 8.04
N LEU A 165 14.52 6.83 6.86
CA LEU A 165 15.94 7.19 6.77
C LEU A 165 16.21 8.63 7.25
N ALA A 166 15.17 9.45 7.35
CA ALA A 166 15.22 10.81 7.90
C ALA A 166 14.67 10.89 9.34
N SER A 167 14.23 9.79 9.96
CA SER A 167 13.38 9.83 11.17
C SER A 167 14.08 10.22 12.47
N THR A 168 15.39 10.46 12.46
CA THR A 168 16.04 11.17 13.58
C THR A 168 15.94 12.70 13.47
N ASP A 169 15.68 13.24 12.26
CA ASP A 169 15.87 14.66 11.95
C ASP A 169 14.75 15.33 11.12
N LEU A 170 13.65 14.61 10.80
CA LEU A 170 12.49 15.27 10.18
C LEU A 170 11.88 16.27 11.15
N ASP A 171 11.65 17.49 10.66
CA ASP A 171 10.87 18.50 11.39
C ASP A 171 9.51 17.87 11.72
N PRO A 172 9.07 17.85 13.00
CA PRO A 172 7.74 17.38 13.38
C PRO A 172 6.62 17.99 12.53
N ASN A 173 6.79 19.22 12.03
CA ASN A 173 5.81 19.89 11.20
C ASN A 173 5.69 19.32 9.77
N GLU A 174 6.66 18.52 9.30
CA GLU A 174 6.54 17.82 8.02
C GLU A 174 5.56 16.64 8.06
N TYR A 175 5.28 16.10 9.24
CA TYR A 175 4.32 15.00 9.40
C TYR A 175 2.89 15.53 9.36
N PRO A 176 1.94 14.77 8.76
CA PRO A 176 0.53 15.07 8.87
C PRO A 176 0.12 15.09 10.35
N GLU A 177 -0.45 16.21 10.79
CA GLU A 177 -0.73 16.46 12.21
C GLU A 177 -1.55 15.34 12.85
N VAL A 178 -2.55 14.83 12.14
CA VAL A 178 -3.48 13.80 12.63
C VAL A 178 -2.84 12.45 12.95
N CYS A 179 -1.67 12.15 12.39
CA CYS A 179 -0.97 10.87 12.59
C CYS A 179 0.47 11.04 13.07
N ARG A 180 0.92 12.27 13.33
CA ARG A 180 2.31 12.62 13.64
C ARG A 180 2.88 11.80 14.80
N ASP A 181 2.23 11.86 15.96
CA ASP A 181 2.76 11.24 17.17
C ASP A 181 2.74 9.71 17.08
N ALA A 182 1.66 9.16 16.53
CA ALA A 182 1.50 7.73 16.30
C ALA A 182 2.59 7.19 15.35
N VAL A 183 2.84 7.87 14.23
CA VAL A 183 3.92 7.49 13.28
C VAL A 183 5.28 7.53 13.97
N ARG A 184 5.58 8.58 14.73
CA ARG A 184 6.89 8.75 15.37
C ARG A 184 7.15 7.65 16.42
N GLU A 185 6.17 7.36 17.27
CA GLU A 185 6.32 6.30 18.27
C GLU A 185 6.37 4.91 17.60
N TYR A 186 5.60 4.69 16.53
CA TYR A 186 5.67 3.46 15.75
C TYR A 186 7.05 3.25 15.11
N ILE A 187 7.59 4.24 14.40
CA ILE A 187 8.93 4.16 13.77
C ILE A 187 9.99 3.84 14.82
N LYS A 188 9.99 4.54 15.95
CA LYS A 188 10.93 4.30 17.05
C LYS A 188 10.89 2.85 17.55
N ASN A 189 9.70 2.25 17.69
CA ASN A 189 9.57 0.87 18.15
C ASN A 189 9.94 -0.15 17.07
N VAL A 190 9.60 0.09 15.80
CA VAL A 190 9.97 -0.80 14.68
C VAL A 190 11.47 -0.74 14.40
N THR A 191 12.13 0.41 14.52
CA THR A 191 13.59 0.51 14.41
C THR A 191 14.29 -0.32 15.48
N LYS A 192 13.84 -0.24 16.74
CA LYS A 192 14.37 -1.09 17.82
C LYS A 192 14.15 -2.58 17.57
N LEU A 193 13.01 -2.95 16.98
CA LEU A 193 12.74 -4.33 16.61
C LEU A 193 13.69 -4.81 15.50
N ALA A 194 13.97 -3.96 14.50
CA ALA A 194 14.91 -4.30 13.43
C ALA A 194 16.36 -4.48 13.92
N GLU A 195 16.72 -3.86 15.05
CA GLU A 195 18.01 -4.00 15.72
C GLU A 195 18.07 -5.16 16.74
N THR A 196 16.96 -5.87 16.96
CA THR A 196 16.88 -7.00 17.90
C THR A 196 17.44 -8.27 17.29
#